data_AF-A0A7V5Q1J8-F1
#
_entry.id   AF-A0A7V5Q1J8-F1
#
_cell.length_a   1.000
_cell.length_b   1.000
_cell.length_c   1.000
_cell.angle_alpha   90.00
_cell.angle_beta   90.00
_cell.angle_gamma   90.00
#
_symmetry.space_group_name_H-M   'P 1'
#
loop_
_entity.id
_entity.type
_entity.pdbx_description
1 polymer ?
#
loop_
_entity_poly.entity_id
_entity_poly.type
_entity_poly.pdbx_seq_one_letter_code
_entity_poly.pdbx_strand_id
1 'polypeptide(L)'
;TRRKLAAFHPDASQRVLNIDHPAVLAVVRGEETDGGVALLANLGREPVSLSARQLRLPDDWTWDCLRGQTVVGADGTVALDRYDTVWLTRPVGD
;
A
#
# COMPACT_ATOMS: atom_id res chain seq x y z
N THR A 1 -7.89 -9.93 8.49
CA THR A 1 -7.65 -8.60 7.88
C THR A 1 -8.67 -8.24 6.81
N ARG A 2 -8.76 -8.95 5.68
CA ARG A 2 -9.66 -8.60 4.54
C ARG A 2 -11.12 -8.31 4.92
N ARG A 3 -11.76 -9.15 5.74
CA ARG A 3 -13.19 -8.99 6.14
C ARG A 3 -13.48 -7.76 7.00
N LYS A 4 -12.45 -7.10 7.54
CA LYS A 4 -12.59 -5.95 8.46
C LYS A 4 -12.41 -4.60 7.78
N LEU A 5 -12.02 -4.56 6.50
CA LEU A 5 -11.69 -3.32 5.80
C LEU A 5 -12.71 -3.06 4.70
N ALA A 6 -13.34 -1.88 4.73
CA ALA A 6 -14.35 -1.45 3.75
C ALA A 6 -13.81 -1.47 2.31
N ALA A 7 -12.50 -1.22 2.12
CA ALA A 7 -11.81 -1.30 0.83
C ALA A 7 -11.95 -2.66 0.10
N PHE A 8 -12.29 -3.74 0.81
CA PHE A 8 -12.51 -5.06 0.21
C PHE A 8 -13.97 -5.41 -0.05
N HIS A 9 -14.90 -4.46 0.17
CA HIS A 9 -16.25 -4.59 -0.35
C HIS A 9 -16.21 -4.77 -1.89
N PRO A 10 -17.06 -5.62 -2.49
CA PRO A 10 -17.08 -5.82 -3.94
C PRO A 10 -17.28 -4.53 -4.74
N ASP A 11 -18.11 -3.63 -4.21
CA ASP A 11 -18.44 -2.34 -4.85
C ASP A 11 -17.41 -1.24 -4.59
N ALA A 12 -16.39 -1.52 -3.78
CA ALA A 12 -15.31 -0.56 -3.56
C ALA A 12 -14.57 -0.30 -4.87
N SER A 13 -14.34 0.97 -5.19
CA SER A 13 -13.60 1.40 -6.37
C SER A 13 -12.18 0.84 -6.36
N GLN A 14 -11.60 0.69 -7.54
CA GLN A 14 -10.22 0.26 -7.72
C GLN A 14 -9.53 1.15 -8.76
N ARG A 15 -8.33 1.62 -8.44
CA ARG A 15 -7.52 2.46 -9.33
C ARG A 15 -6.08 1.98 -9.33
N VAL A 16 -5.50 1.82 -10.52
CA VAL A 16 -4.07 1.54 -10.66
C VAL A 16 -3.28 2.83 -10.40
N LEU A 17 -2.24 2.72 -9.58
CA LEU A 17 -1.26 3.79 -9.40
C LEU A 17 -0.18 3.62 -10.47
N ASN A 18 -0.03 4.64 -11.32
CA ASN A 18 1.05 4.65 -12.29
C ASN A 18 2.34 5.07 -11.58
N ILE A 19 3.12 4.08 -11.18
CA ILE A 19 4.43 4.25 -10.58
C ILE A 19 5.48 3.92 -11.63
N ASP A 20 6.51 4.76 -11.73
CA ASP A 20 7.58 4.59 -12.71
C ASP A 20 8.58 3.52 -12.24
N HIS A 21 8.07 2.31 -12.00
CA HIS A 21 8.86 1.16 -11.61
C HIS A 21 8.37 -0.11 -12.33
N PRO A 22 9.19 -0.74 -13.19
CA PRO A 22 8.74 -1.78 -14.11
C PRO A 22 8.34 -3.10 -13.43
N ALA A 23 8.82 -3.33 -12.20
CA ALA A 23 8.57 -4.57 -11.47
C ALA A 23 7.52 -4.44 -10.35
N VAL A 24 6.91 -3.27 -10.14
CA VAL A 24 5.96 -3.08 -9.03
C VAL A 24 4.57 -2.82 -9.56
N LEU A 25 3.61 -3.61 -9.09
CA LEU A 25 2.19 -3.32 -9.24
C LEU A 25 1.71 -2.51 -8.03
N ALA A 26 1.08 -1.37 -8.28
CA ALA A 26 0.48 -0.55 -7.25
C ALA A 26 -0.99 -0.25 -7.56
N VAL A 27 -1.87 -0.47 -6.59
CA VAL A 27 -3.32 -0.32 -6.74
C VAL A 27 -3.92 0.25 -5.47
N VAL A 28 -4.85 1.19 -5.59
CA VAL A 28 -5.69 1.66 -4.48
C VAL A 28 -7.08 1.05 -4.61
N ARG A 29 -7.61 0.58 -3.48
CA ARG A 29 -8.96 0.08 -3.30
C ARG A 29 -9.72 0.96 -2.31
N GLY A 30 -10.98 1.29 -2.62
CA GLY A 30 -11.83 2.13 -1.79
C GLY A 30 -11.47 3.62 -1.85
N GLU A 31 -12.13 4.41 -1.02
CA GLU A 31 -11.87 5.86 -0.93
C GLU A 31 -10.70 6.14 0.01
N GLU A 32 -9.77 7.00 -0.43
CA GLU A 32 -8.58 7.35 0.35
C GLU A 32 -8.94 8.02 1.69
N THR A 33 -10.06 8.75 1.73
CA THR A 33 -10.58 9.43 2.92
C THR A 33 -11.32 8.50 3.88
N ASP A 34 -11.82 7.35 3.42
CA ASP A 34 -12.68 6.45 4.20
C ASP A 34 -12.20 4.99 4.21
N GLY A 35 -10.93 4.78 4.59
CA GLY A 35 -10.43 3.45 4.89
C GLY A 35 -10.02 2.66 3.66
N GLY A 36 -9.55 3.37 2.63
CA GLY A 36 -8.90 2.80 1.48
C GLY A 36 -7.64 2.02 1.83
N VAL A 37 -7.20 1.18 0.89
CA VAL A 37 -6.00 0.35 1.00
C VAL A 37 -5.20 0.47 -0.27
N ALA A 38 -3.90 0.76 -0.15
CA ALA A 38 -2.95 0.70 -1.25
C ALA A 38 -2.21 -0.64 -1.21
N LEU A 39 -2.44 -1.46 -2.22
CA LEU A 39 -1.67 -2.67 -2.48
C LEU A 39 -0.43 -2.29 -3.26
N LEU A 40 0.73 -2.66 -2.72
CA LEU A 40 2.02 -2.59 -3.40
C LEU A 40 2.57 -4.01 -3.49
N ALA A 41 2.87 -4.48 -4.70
CA ALA A 41 3.41 -5.83 -4.92
C ALA A 41 4.65 -5.75 -5.80
N ASN A 42 5.78 -6.23 -5.26
CA ASN A 42 6.99 -6.44 -6.04
C ASN A 42 6.83 -7.76 -6.81
N LEU A 43 6.76 -7.69 -8.13
CA LEU A 43 6.70 -8.87 -9.02
C LEU A 43 8.09 -9.30 -9.50
N GLY A 44 9.14 -8.57 -9.10
CA GLY A 44 10.53 -8.82 -9.46
C GLY A 44 11.26 -9.74 -8.49
N ARG A 45 12.47 -10.13 -8.90
CA ARG A 45 13.39 -10.99 -8.13
C ARG A 45 14.30 -10.23 -7.18
N GLU A 46 14.40 -8.92 -7.39
CA GLU A 46 15.26 -8.02 -6.63
C GLU A 46 14.42 -7.20 -5.63
N PRO A 47 14.97 -6.85 -4.46
CA PRO A 47 14.34 -5.90 -3.55
C PRO A 47 14.15 -4.54 -4.21
N VAL A 48 13.09 -3.83 -3.83
CA VAL A 48 12.76 -2.49 -4.33
C VAL A 48 12.49 -1.55 -3.17
N SER A 49 12.84 -0.28 -3.34
CA SER A 49 12.48 0.79 -2.41
C SER A 49 11.72 1.86 -3.17
N LEU A 50 10.54 2.22 -2.66
CA LEU A 50 9.63 3.16 -3.29
C LEU A 50 9.43 4.35 -2.35
N SER A 51 9.49 5.57 -2.87
CA SER A 51 9.08 6.74 -2.08
C SER A 51 7.56 6.77 -1.99
N ALA A 52 7.01 6.97 -0.78
CA ALA A 52 5.57 7.17 -0.57
C ALA A 52 5.03 8.34 -1.42
N ARG A 53 5.86 9.36 -1.68
CA ARG A 53 5.53 10.49 -2.56
C ARG A 53 5.34 10.04 -4.03
N GLN A 54 6.10 9.07 -4.51
CA GLN A 54 5.90 8.51 -5.87
C GLN A 54 4.56 7.78 -5.99
N LEU A 55 4.07 7.21 -4.89
CA LEU A 55 2.77 6.54 -4.83
C LEU A 55 1.60 7.53 -4.84
N ARG A 56 1.86 8.82 -4.56
CA ARG A 56 0.84 9.88 -4.41
C ARG A 56 -0.26 9.47 -3.42
N LEU A 57 0.13 8.77 -2.35
CA LEU A 57 -0.76 8.39 -1.26
C LEU A 57 -0.75 9.46 -0.17
N PRO A 58 -1.78 9.49 0.69
CA PRO A 58 -1.76 10.34 1.89
C PRO A 58 -0.54 10.03 2.78
N ASP A 59 0.04 11.07 3.39
CA ASP A 59 1.27 10.97 4.18
C ASP A 59 1.11 10.10 5.45
N ASP A 60 -0.11 9.93 5.94
CA ASP A 60 -0.43 9.12 7.12
C ASP A 60 -0.60 7.64 6.80
N TRP A 61 -0.55 7.23 5.53
CA TRP A 61 -0.65 5.82 5.13
C TRP A 61 0.69 5.12 5.34
N THR A 62 0.93 4.68 6.57
CA THR A 62 2.20 4.10 6.99
C THR A 62 2.10 2.66 7.49
N TRP A 63 0.88 2.16 7.67
CA TRP A 63 0.61 0.89 8.33
C TRP A 63 0.34 -0.23 7.32
N ASP A 64 1.05 -1.34 7.43
CA ASP A 64 0.73 -2.56 6.70
C ASP A 64 -0.30 -3.40 7.47
N CYS A 65 -1.52 -3.44 6.97
CA CYS A 65 -2.58 -4.21 7.61
C CYS A 65 -2.43 -5.74 7.46
N LEU A 66 -1.57 -6.22 6.55
CA LEU A 66 -1.28 -7.66 6.45
C LEU A 66 -0.43 -8.14 7.62
N ARG A 67 0.65 -7.42 7.92
CA ARG A 67 1.61 -7.78 8.96
C ARG A 67 1.30 -7.16 10.32
N GLY A 68 0.47 -6.11 10.35
CA GLY A 68 0.16 -5.38 11.58
C GLY A 68 1.36 -4.59 12.10
N GLN A 69 2.06 -3.88 11.22
CA GLN A 69 3.21 -3.06 11.59
C GLN A 69 3.34 -1.82 10.68
N THR A 70 4.01 -0.79 11.17
CA THR A 70 4.44 0.35 10.35
C THR A 70 5.54 -0.08 9.40
N VAL A 71 5.41 0.26 8.11
CA VAL A 71 6.34 -0.16 7.05
C VAL A 71 6.92 1.00 6.23
N VAL A 72 6.42 2.23 6.45
CA VAL A 72 7.04 3.45 5.90
C VAL A 72 8.15 3.90 6.84
N GLY A 73 9.37 3.97 6.31
CA GLY A 73 10.54 4.47 7.05
C GLY A 73 10.45 5.96 7.36
N ALA A 74 11.31 6.45 8.26
CA ALA A 74 11.37 7.88 8.60
C ALA A 74 11.76 8.77 7.41
N ASP A 75 12.36 8.19 6.37
CA ASP A 75 12.71 8.84 5.10
C ASP A 75 11.55 8.84 4.09
N GLY A 76 10.38 8.32 4.47
CA GLY A 76 9.19 8.24 3.62
C GLY A 76 9.29 7.15 2.54
N THR A 77 10.11 6.11 2.75
CA THR A 77 10.24 4.99 1.81
C THR A 77 9.51 3.75 2.31
N VAL A 78 8.98 2.97 1.36
CA VAL A 78 8.46 1.62 1.56
C VAL A 78 9.43 0.65 0.91
N ALA A 79 10.04 -0.21 1.71
CA ALA A 79 10.88 -1.29 1.22
C ALA A 79 10.02 -2.54 0.98
N LEU A 80 10.20 -3.18 -0.19
CA LEU A 80 9.58 -4.46 -0.54
C LEU A 80 10.70 -5.43 -0.91
N ASP A 81 10.75 -6.58 -0.24
CA ASP A 81 11.66 -7.67 -0.63
C ASP A 81 11.19 -8.32 -1.97
N ARG A 82 11.96 -9.27 -2.48
CA ARG A 82 11.59 -10.07 -3.66
C ARG A 82 10.22 -10.72 -3.47
N TYR A 83 9.34 -10.56 -4.46
CA TYR A 83 7.98 -11.10 -4.44
C TYR A 83 7.11 -10.62 -3.26
N ASP A 84 7.50 -9.55 -2.59
CA ASP A 84 6.82 -9.07 -1.40
C ASP A 84 5.55 -8.29 -1.74
N THR A 85 4.63 -8.23 -0.78
CA THR A 85 3.39 -7.45 -0.90
C THR A 85 3.05 -6.74 0.39
N VAL A 86 2.68 -5.47 0.31
CA VAL A 86 2.23 -4.63 1.44
C VAL A 86 0.84 -4.11 1.15
N TRP A 87 -0.02 -4.08 2.17
CA TRP A 87 -1.32 -3.42 2.11
C TRP A 87 -1.32 -2.21 3.04
N LEU A 88 -0.94 -1.08 2.46
CA LEU A 88 -0.74 0.17 3.15
C LEU A 88 -2.08 0.87 3.41
N THR A 89 -2.26 1.33 4.64
CA THR A 89 -3.43 2.08 5.11
C THR A 89 -2.96 3.11 6.15
N ARG A 90 -3.83 4.05 6.47
CA ARG A 90 -3.77 4.79 7.74
C ARG A 90 -3.69 3.81 8.93
N PRO A 91 -2.93 4.12 10.01
CA PRO A 91 -2.92 3.35 11.23
C PRO A 91 -4.35 3.08 11.71
N VAL A 92 -4.63 1.83 12.02
CA VAL A 92 -5.89 1.48 12.68
C VAL A 92 -5.67 1.82 14.15
N GLY A 93 -6.34 2.87 14.65
CA GLY A 93 -6.34 3.17 16.08
C GLY A 93 -6.87 1.95 16.86
N ASP A 94 -6.27 1.67 18.01
CA ASP A 94 -6.78 0.68 18.97
C ASP A 94 -8.20 1.05 19.46
#